data_AF-A0A7J7LKQ5-F1
#
_entry.id   AF-A0A7J7LKQ5-F1
#
_cell.length_a   1.000
_cell.length_b   1.000
_cell.length_c   1.000
_cell.angle_alpha   90.00
_cell.angle_beta   90.00
_cell.angle_gamma   90.00
#
_symmetry.space_group_name_H-M   'P 1'
#
loop_
_entity.id
_entity.type
_entity.pdbx_description
1 polymer ?
#
loop_
_entity_poly.entity_id
_entity_poly.type
_entity_poly.pdbx_seq_one_letter_code
_entity_poly.pdbx_strand_id
1 'polypeptide(L)'
;MSEISESSIPFPHRLGNLYYMLWQEDRSSAAEKHVGSVQRLYMSPYVSSSPRAAYVNYKDLDLGVNEDLRTSYSKTKVWGGNIFQG
;
A
#
# COMPACT_ATOMS: atom_id res chain seq x y z
N MET A 1 5.45 -14.56 8.80
CA MET A 1 6.40 -13.90 9.72
C MET A 1 5.71 -13.63 11.07
N SER A 2 5.06 -14.63 11.65
CA SER A 2 4.16 -14.47 12.80
C SER A 2 4.86 -14.44 14.17
N GLU A 3 6.11 -14.88 14.23
CA GLU A 3 6.90 -14.93 15.48
C GLU A 3 7.49 -13.57 15.88
N ILE A 4 7.52 -12.62 14.94
CA ILE A 4 8.13 -11.30 15.12
C ILE A 4 7.03 -10.29 15.41
N SER A 5 7.18 -9.48 16.46
CA SER A 5 6.26 -8.39 16.79
C SER A 5 6.17 -7.37 15.65
N GLU A 6 4.98 -6.82 15.40
CA GLU A 6 4.72 -5.78 14.39
C GLU A 6 5.55 -4.51 14.64
N SER A 7 5.80 -4.20 15.92
CA SER A 7 6.59 -3.03 16.34
C SER A 7 8.09 -3.28 16.44
N SER A 8 8.57 -4.50 16.17
CA SER A 8 9.99 -4.84 16.29
C SER A 8 10.90 -4.07 15.33
N ILE A 9 10.40 -3.80 14.12
CA ILE A 9 11.05 -3.01 13.07
C ILE A 9 9.97 -2.26 12.29
N PRO A 10 10.33 -1.25 11.47
CA PRO A 10 9.36 -0.45 10.72
C PRO A 10 8.48 -1.23 9.73
N PHE A 11 8.66 -2.52 9.49
CA PHE A 11 7.76 -3.31 8.65
C PHE A 11 6.76 -4.07 9.56
N PRO A 12 5.47 -3.67 9.59
CA PRO A 12 4.52 -4.15 10.59
C PRO A 12 3.73 -5.38 10.15
N HIS A 13 3.75 -5.77 8.87
CA HIS A 13 2.89 -6.83 8.34
C HIS A 13 3.37 -8.23 8.81
N ARG A 14 2.93 -8.65 10.00
CA ARG A 14 3.38 -9.88 10.70
C ARG A 14 2.24 -10.87 10.90
N LEU A 15 1.82 -11.09 12.14
CA LEU A 15 0.76 -12.03 12.51
C LEU A 15 -0.54 -11.66 11.76
N GLY A 16 -1.34 -12.67 11.38
CA GLY A 16 -2.59 -12.45 10.65
C GLY A 16 -2.43 -12.16 9.14
N ASN A 17 -1.23 -11.85 8.65
CA ASN A 17 -0.96 -11.68 7.22
C ASN A 17 -0.53 -13.00 6.58
N LEU A 18 -1.35 -13.56 5.69
CA LEU A 18 -1.13 -14.89 5.09
C LEU A 18 -0.14 -14.85 3.91
N TYR A 19 -0.33 -13.92 2.98
CA TYR A 19 0.49 -13.76 1.79
C TYR A 19 0.46 -12.31 1.30
N TYR A 20 1.50 -11.89 0.59
CA TYR A 20 1.47 -10.66 -0.19
C TYR A 20 1.12 -11.00 -1.64
N MET A 21 0.42 -10.09 -2.31
CA MET A 21 0.12 -10.21 -3.73
C MET A 21 0.83 -9.08 -4.47
N LEU A 22 1.68 -9.43 -5.42
CA LEU A 22 2.31 -8.48 -6.32
C LEU A 22 1.61 -8.53 -7.66
N TRP A 23 1.28 -7.35 -8.19
CA TRP A 23 0.86 -7.21 -9.58
C TRP A 23 1.84 -6.33 -10.32
N GLN A 24 2.28 -6.78 -11.49
CA GLN A 24 3.09 -5.98 -12.40
C GLN A 24 2.20 -5.56 -13.56
N GLU A 25 1.97 -4.26 -13.67
CA GLU A 25 1.21 -3.66 -14.75
C GLU A 25 2.17 -3.30 -15.89
N ASP A 26 1.86 -3.74 -17.11
CA ASP A 26 2.60 -3.31 -18.29
C ASP A 26 2.14 -1.89 -18.65
N ARG A 27 3.03 -0.90 -18.45
CA ARG A 27 2.74 0.55 -18.57
C ARG A 27 2.64 1.03 -20.03
N SER A 28 1.98 0.26 -20.89
CA SER A 28 1.55 0.78 -22.17
C SER A 28 0.42 1.80 -21.96
N SER A 29 0.41 2.89 -22.72
CA SER A 29 -0.58 3.98 -22.59
C SER A 29 -2.04 3.53 -22.79
N ALA A 30 -2.24 2.37 -23.43
CA ALA A 30 -3.54 1.73 -23.60
C ALA A 30 -4.01 0.95 -22.35
N ALA A 31 -3.08 0.39 -21.57
CA ALA A 31 -3.37 -0.37 -20.36
C ALA A 31 -3.59 0.53 -19.12
N GLU A 32 -2.86 1.65 -19.04
CA GLU A 32 -2.91 2.60 -17.90
C GLU A 32 -4.32 3.13 -17.58
N LYS A 33 -5.20 3.29 -18.60
CA LYS A 33 -6.54 3.86 -18.37
C LYS A 33 -7.56 2.91 -17.75
N HIS A 34 -7.32 1.58 -17.78
CA HIS A 34 -8.35 0.60 -17.42
C HIS A 34 -7.92 -0.39 -16.33
N VAL A 35 -6.64 -0.77 -16.25
CA VAL A 35 -6.23 -1.90 -15.40
C VAL A 35 -6.14 -1.50 -13.92
N GLY A 36 -5.45 -0.41 -13.57
CA GLY A 36 -5.36 0.07 -12.18
C GLY A 36 -6.72 0.34 -11.49
N SER A 37 -7.71 0.86 -12.24
CA SER A 37 -9.04 1.19 -11.70
C SER A 37 -9.91 -0.04 -11.41
N VAL A 38 -9.92 -1.02 -12.32
CA VAL A 38 -10.68 -2.26 -12.15
C VAL A 38 -10.07 -3.11 -11.04
N GLN A 39 -8.75 -3.11 -10.92
CA GLN A 39 -8.06 -3.95 -9.95
C GLN A 39 -8.20 -3.45 -8.51
N ARG A 40 -8.13 -2.12 -8.31
CA ARG A 40 -8.46 -1.52 -7.02
C ARG A 40 -9.90 -1.85 -6.63
N LEU A 41 -10.83 -1.89 -7.57
CA LEU A 41 -12.22 -2.23 -7.29
C LEU A 41 -12.43 -3.74 -6.98
N TYR A 42 -11.80 -4.63 -7.76
CA TYR A 42 -12.04 -6.07 -7.68
C TYR A 42 -11.32 -6.75 -6.50
N MET A 43 -10.11 -6.31 -6.17
CA MET A 43 -9.32 -6.89 -5.06
C MET A 43 -9.66 -6.26 -3.70
N SER A 44 -10.23 -5.05 -3.68
CA SER A 44 -10.55 -4.34 -2.43
C SER A 44 -11.28 -5.17 -1.36
N PRO A 45 -12.28 -6.02 -1.68
CA PRO A 45 -12.98 -6.77 -0.63
C PRO A 45 -12.18 -7.96 -0.08
N TYR A 46 -11.09 -8.36 -0.74
CA TYR A 46 -10.34 -9.58 -0.40
C TYR A 46 -8.97 -9.31 0.23
N VAL A 47 -8.54 -8.05 0.26
CA VAL A 47 -7.28 -7.62 0.89
C VAL A 47 -7.56 -6.92 2.22
N SER A 48 -6.51 -6.69 3.00
CA SER A 48 -6.57 -5.86 4.21
C SER A 48 -7.32 -4.55 3.98
N SER A 49 -8.12 -4.13 4.94
CA SER A 49 -8.84 -2.86 4.91
C SER A 49 -8.68 -2.09 6.22
N SER A 50 -8.79 -0.76 6.15
CA SER A 50 -8.76 0.16 7.29
C SER A 50 -7.51 0.08 8.19
N PRO A 51 -6.28 0.29 7.69
CA PRO A 51 -5.91 0.71 6.33
C PRO A 51 -5.63 -0.47 5.37
N ARG A 52 -5.61 -0.20 4.06
CA ARG A 52 -5.12 -1.18 3.07
C ARG A 52 -3.61 -1.29 3.18
N ALA A 53 -3.10 -2.44 3.59
CA ALA A 53 -1.68 -2.73 3.72
C ALA A 53 -0.93 -2.55 2.40
N ALA A 54 0.22 -1.90 2.47
CA ALA A 54 1.14 -1.70 1.37
C ALA A 54 2.58 -2.00 1.81
N TYR A 55 3.43 -2.38 0.86
CA TYR A 55 4.84 -2.66 1.14
C TYR A 55 5.72 -1.56 0.55
N VAL A 56 6.51 -0.88 1.39
CA VAL A 56 7.37 0.25 1.01
C VAL A 56 8.31 -0.04 -0.18
N ASN A 57 8.75 -1.29 -0.34
CA ASN A 57 9.65 -1.67 -1.44
C ASN A 57 8.95 -1.74 -2.80
N TYR A 58 7.61 -1.81 -2.82
CA TYR A 58 6.80 -1.66 -4.02
C TYR A 58 6.06 -0.33 -3.94
N LYS A 59 6.69 0.72 -4.48
CA LYS A 59 6.18 2.10 -4.41
C LYS A 59 4.89 2.24 -5.23
N ASP A 60 3.80 2.43 -4.52
CA ASP A 60 2.49 2.75 -5.07
C ASP A 60 2.22 4.25 -4.87
N LEU A 61 2.35 5.04 -5.95
CA LEU A 61 2.11 6.49 -5.93
C LEU A 61 0.61 6.83 -5.83
N ASP A 62 -0.29 5.88 -6.08
CA ASP A 62 -1.73 6.08 -5.97
C ASP A 62 -2.19 6.12 -4.51
N LEU A 63 -1.36 5.65 -3.57
CA LEU A 63 -1.63 5.80 -2.12
C LEU A 63 -1.51 7.25 -1.65
N GLY A 64 -0.71 8.05 -2.36
CA GLY A 64 -0.44 9.44 -2.04
C GLY A 64 1.01 9.83 -2.31
N VAL A 65 1.22 11.12 -2.52
CA VAL A 65 2.53 11.73 -2.75
C VAL A 65 2.73 12.94 -1.85
N ASN A 66 3.99 13.29 -1.64
CA ASN A 66 4.35 14.52 -0.96
C ASN A 66 4.19 15.70 -1.92
N GLU A 67 3.54 16.77 -1.46
CA GLU A 67 3.53 18.07 -2.13
C GLU A 67 4.85 18.78 -1.81
N ASP A 68 5.80 18.67 -2.73
CA ASP A 68 7.13 19.32 -2.74
C ASP A 68 7.71 19.55 -1.32
N LEU A 69 8.17 20.78 -1.03
CA LEU A 69 8.90 21.11 0.19
C LEU A 69 8.02 21.31 1.44
N ARG A 70 6.69 21.30 1.31
CA ARG A 70 5.77 21.63 2.43
C ARG A 70 4.60 20.66 2.51
N THR A 71 4.88 19.37 2.60
CA THR A 71 3.85 18.37 2.88
C THR A 71 3.49 18.37 4.38
N SER A 72 2.20 18.37 4.69
CA SER A 72 1.73 18.25 6.08
C SER A 72 1.81 16.81 6.58
N TYR A 73 2.05 16.65 7.89
CA TYR A 73 2.00 15.34 8.55
C TYR A 73 0.67 14.61 8.33
N SER A 74 -0.44 15.36 8.30
CA SER A 74 -1.78 14.79 8.04
C SER A 74 -1.88 14.13 6.66
N LYS A 75 -1.24 14.68 5.63
CA LYS A 75 -1.21 14.08 4.28
C LYS A 75 -0.30 12.86 4.25
N THR A 76 0.88 12.94 4.85
CA THR A 76 1.82 11.80 4.87
C THR A 76 1.31 10.64 5.71
N LYS A 77 0.52 10.91 6.75
CA LYS A 77 -0.07 9.88 7.59
C LYS A 77 -1.01 8.95 6.81
N VAL A 78 -1.67 9.45 5.76
CA VAL A 78 -2.60 8.64 4.95
C VAL A 78 -1.89 7.47 4.27
N TRP A 79 -0.87 7.75 3.44
CA TRP A 79 -0.11 6.69 2.79
C TRP A 79 0.85 5.98 3.77
N GLY A 80 1.34 6.69 4.79
CA GLY A 80 2.18 6.13 5.85
C GLY A 80 1.47 5.05 6.67
N GLY A 81 0.19 5.25 7.00
CA GLY A 81 -0.63 4.27 7.73
C GLY A 81 -0.81 2.97 6.95
N ASN A 82 -0.90 3.03 5.62
CA ASN A 82 -0.95 1.85 4.75
C ASN A 82 0.34 1.02 4.81
N ILE A 83 1.49 1.68 4.92
CA ILE A 83 2.80 1.03 4.90
C ILE A 83 3.23 0.56 6.31
N PHE A 84 2.99 1.39 7.32
CA PHE A 84 3.57 1.30 8.66
C PHE A 84 2.55 0.99 9.76
N GLN A 85 1.25 0.92 9.45
CA GLN A 85 0.17 0.61 10.40
C GLN A 85 0.10 1.54 11.64
N GLY A 86 0.40 2.85 11.47
CA GLY A 86 0.38 3.90 12.53
C GLY A 86 -0.53 5.11 12.26
#